data_AF-A0A0D3RTH8-F1
#
_entry.id   AF-A0A0D3RTH8-F1
#
_cell.length_a   1.000
_cell.length_b   1.000
_cell.length_c   1.000
_cell.angle_alpha   90.00
_cell.angle_beta   90.00
_cell.angle_gamma   90.00
#
_symmetry.space_group_name_H-M   'P 1'
#
loop_
_entity.id
_entity.type
_entity.pdbx_description
1 polymer ?
#
loop_
_entity_poly.entity_id
_entity_poly.type
_entity_poly.pdbx_seq_one_letter_code
_entity_poly.pdbx_strand_id
1 'polypeptide(L)'
;MLQDSLNDAMSVIKNAEKVGRGECLIRPSSKLIGRVLKVMQENGYIRQFEVVDDGRSGMFKVMLAGHINNCGVIRPRYSVKLADLEKFEARYLPAPRTSECSY
;
A
#
# COMPACT_ATOMS: atom_id res chain seq x y z
N MET A 1 19.83 -3.64 8.60
CA MET A 1 18.80 -4.57 9.11
C MET A 1 17.49 -4.26 8.42
N LEU A 2 16.83 -5.24 7.80
CA LEU A 2 15.48 -5.07 7.26
C LEU A 2 14.50 -5.09 8.45
N GLN A 3 14.04 -3.93 8.90
CA GLN A 3 13.17 -3.86 10.09
C GLN A 3 11.70 -4.13 9.77
N ASP A 4 11.20 -3.71 8.61
CA ASP A 4 9.78 -3.90 8.25
C ASP A 4 9.62 -4.03 6.73
N SER A 5 9.39 -5.26 6.26
CA SER A 5 9.24 -5.58 4.84
C SER A 5 8.06 -4.88 4.17
N LEU A 6 7.01 -4.53 4.93
CA LEU A 6 5.86 -3.78 4.42
C LEU A 6 6.24 -2.32 4.11
N ASN A 7 7.00 -1.69 4.99
CA ASN A 7 7.41 -0.30 4.81
C ASN A 7 8.34 -0.14 3.61
N ASP A 8 9.26 -1.08 3.43
CA ASP A 8 10.20 -1.06 2.32
C ASP A 8 9.45 -1.28 0.99
N ALA A 9 8.49 -2.20 0.97
CA ALA A 9 7.60 -2.40 -0.18
C ALA A 9 6.82 -1.13 -0.57
N MET A 10 6.20 -0.46 0.41
CA MET A 10 5.44 0.77 0.15
C MET A 10 6.33 1.92 -0.33
N SER A 11 7.54 2.03 0.22
CA SER A 11 8.50 3.05 -0.19
C SER A 11 8.95 2.84 -1.65
N VAL A 12 9.14 1.59 -2.07
CA VAL A 12 9.47 1.24 -3.46
C VAL A 12 8.34 1.64 -4.41
N ILE A 13 7.08 1.33 -4.07
CA ILE A 13 5.91 1.71 -4.88
C ILE A 13 5.83 3.23 -5.01
N LYS A 14 5.91 3.96 -3.90
CA LYS A 14 5.86 5.43 -3.88
C LYS A 14 6.95 6.04 -4.77
N ASN A 15 8.17 5.52 -4.66
CA ASN A 15 9.29 6.04 -5.44
C ASN A 15 9.16 5.70 -6.93
N ALA A 16 8.67 4.50 -7.26
CA ALA A 16 8.41 4.10 -8.65
C ALA A 16 7.36 5.00 -9.30
N GLU A 17 6.25 5.28 -8.61
CA GLU A 17 5.20 6.19 -9.06
C GLU A 17 5.71 7.62 -9.21
N LYS A 18 6.46 8.13 -8.23
CA LYS A 18 7.05 9.48 -8.28
C LYS A 18 8.01 9.66 -9.46
N VAL A 19 8.72 8.60 -9.86
CA VAL A 19 9.62 8.60 -11.01
C VAL A 19 8.85 8.36 -12.33
N GLY A 20 7.59 7.92 -12.27
CA GLY A 20 6.78 7.57 -13.45
C GLY A 20 7.12 6.20 -14.05
N ARG A 21 7.65 5.27 -13.25
CA ARG A 21 7.87 3.88 -13.69
C ARG A 21 6.55 3.12 -13.66
N GLY A 22 6.18 2.53 -14.79
CA GLY A 22 4.95 1.71 -14.90
C GLY A 22 5.03 0.33 -14.21
N GLU A 23 6.22 -0.09 -13.78
CA GLU A 23 6.42 -1.36 -13.06
C GLU A 23 7.37 -1.19 -11.87
N CYS A 24 7.13 -1.99 -10.83
CA CYS A 24 8.02 -2.09 -9.68
C CYS A 24 8.20 -3.54 -9.21
N LEU A 25 9.37 -3.81 -8.65
CA LEU A 25 9.74 -5.12 -8.11
C LEU A 25 9.87 -5.00 -6.59
N ILE A 26 9.14 -5.83 -5.86
CA ILE A 26 9.12 -5.83 -4.40
C ILE A 26 9.69 -7.16 -3.90
N ARG A 27 10.67 -7.07 -3.01
CA ARG A 27 11.29 -8.20 -2.30
C ARG A 27 11.32 -7.89 -0.80
N PRO A 28 11.03 -8.84 0.11
CA PRO A 28 10.61 -10.24 -0.10
C PRO A 28 9.10 -10.40 -0.31
N SER A 29 8.67 -11.57 -0.82
CA SER A 29 7.25 -11.94 -0.88
C SER A 29 6.73 -12.32 0.50
N SER A 30 5.81 -11.51 1.04
CA SER A 30 5.09 -11.79 2.28
C SER A 30 3.59 -11.87 2.02
N LYS A 31 2.90 -12.77 2.74
CA LYS A 31 1.44 -12.91 2.69
C LYS A 31 0.71 -11.60 3.02
N LEU A 32 1.27 -10.79 3.93
CA LEU A 32 0.70 -9.47 4.27
C LEU A 32 0.79 -8.50 3.10
N ILE A 33 1.95 -8.43 2.44
CA ILE A 33 2.15 -7.58 1.26
C ILE A 33 1.18 -7.98 0.15
N GLY A 34 1.03 -9.28 -0.12
CA GLY A 34 0.08 -9.78 -1.12
C GLY A 34 -1.38 -9.39 -0.84
N ARG A 35 -1.82 -9.45 0.44
CA ARG A 35 -3.16 -8.99 0.82
C ARG A 35 -3.35 -7.48 0.61
N VAL A 36 -2.34 -6.68 0.93
CA VAL A 36 -2.43 -5.22 0.75
C VAL A 36 -2.43 -4.85 -0.74
N LEU A 37 -1.58 -5.50 -1.56
CA LEU A 37 -1.58 -5.32 -3.01
C LEU A 37 -2.94 -5.68 -3.63
N LYS A 38 -3.61 -6.72 -3.12
CA LYS A 38 -4.97 -7.08 -3.55
C LYS A 38 -5.97 -5.95 -3.26
N VAL A 39 -5.97 -5.38 -2.05
CA VAL A 39 -6.85 -4.24 -1.70
C VAL A 39 -6.53 -3.02 -2.58
N MET A 40 -5.26 -2.76 -2.87
CA MET A 40 -4.87 -1.66 -3.77
C MET A 40 -5.33 -1.90 -5.22
N GLN A 41 -5.36 -3.15 -5.67
CA GLN A 41 -5.89 -3.53 -6.99
C GLN A 41 -7.42 -3.34 -7.04
N GLU A 42 -8.15 -3.79 -6.02
CA GLU A 42 -9.62 -3.63 -5.93
C GLU A 42 -10.04 -2.16 -5.96
N ASN A 43 -9.24 -1.27 -5.38
CA ASN A 43 -9.46 0.18 -5.41
C ASN A 43 -8.94 0.87 -6.69
N GLY A 44 -8.32 0.14 -7.62
CA GLY A 44 -7.86 0.67 -8.91
C GLY A 44 -6.53 1.44 -8.88
N TYR A 45 -5.77 1.39 -7.77
CA TYR A 45 -4.43 2.02 -7.71
C TYR A 45 -3.36 1.22 -8.46
N ILE A 46 -3.54 -0.09 -8.53
CA ILE A 46 -2.63 -1.04 -9.18
C ILE A 46 -3.42 -1.74 -10.29
N ARG A 47 -2.80 -1.92 -11.46
CA ARG A 47 -3.44 -2.66 -12.56
C ARG A 47 -3.40 -4.16 -12.30
N GLN A 48 -2.20 -4.70 -12.18
CA GLN A 48 -1.97 -6.12 -11.99
C GLN A 48 -0.71 -6.33 -11.17
N PHE A 49 -0.65 -7.43 -10.43
CA PHE A 49 0.58 -7.90 -9.81
C PHE A 49 0.74 -9.39 -10.02
N GLU A 50 1.99 -9.83 -10.10
CA GLU A 50 2.39 -11.22 -10.29
C GLU A 50 3.37 -11.63 -9.20
N VAL A 51 3.27 -12.89 -8.78
CA VAL A 51 4.22 -13.48 -7.83
C VAL A 51 5.27 -14.23 -8.63
N VAL A 52 6.51 -13.76 -8.56
CA VAL A 52 7.67 -14.44 -9.15
C VAL A 52 8.39 -15.17 -8.03
N ASP A 53 8.49 -16.50 -8.12
CA ASP A 53 9.27 -17.28 -7.16
C ASP A 53 10.70 -17.49 -7.67
N ASP A 54 11.68 -17.03 -6.89
CA ASP A 54 13.12 -17.13 -7.18
C ASP A 54 13.78 -18.20 -6.29
N GLY A 55 12.98 -19.13 -5.73
CA GLY A 55 13.45 -20.25 -4.92
C GLY A 55 14.00 -19.88 -3.53
N ARG A 56 13.99 -18.59 -3.17
CA ARG A 56 14.43 -18.10 -1.85
C ARG A 56 13.30 -17.47 -1.04
N SER A 57 12.74 -16.37 -1.54
CA SER A 57 11.80 -15.56 -0.75
C SER A 57 10.67 -14.97 -1.59
N GLY A 58 10.55 -15.37 -2.85
CA GLY A 58 9.62 -14.81 -3.83
C GLY A 58 9.70 -13.29 -4.00
N MET A 59 9.00 -12.79 -4.98
CA MET A 59 8.94 -11.37 -5.32
C MET A 59 7.58 -11.03 -5.89
N PHE A 60 7.20 -9.77 -5.76
CA PHE A 60 6.05 -9.25 -6.49
C PHE A 60 6.53 -8.36 -7.61
N LYS A 61 6.10 -8.68 -8.83
CA LYS A 61 6.15 -7.76 -9.96
C LYS A 61 4.80 -7.04 -10.00
N VAL A 62 4.80 -5.73 -9.80
CA VAL A 62 3.58 -4.93 -9.71
C VAL A 62 3.55 -3.94 -10.87
N MET A 63 2.45 -3.93 -11.63
CA MET A 63 2.16 -2.95 -12.66
C MET A 63 1.31 -1.81 -12.10
N LEU A 64 1.89 -0.62 -12.12
CA LEU A 64 1.35 0.59 -11.54
C LEU A 64 0.39 1.29 -12.51
N ALA A 65 -0.66 1.92 -11.98
CA ALA A 65 -1.64 2.62 -12.80
C ALA A 65 -1.26 4.08 -13.09
N GLY A 66 -0.41 4.70 -12.25
CA GLY A 66 -0.10 6.13 -12.34
C GLY A 66 -1.01 7.03 -11.50
N HIS A 67 -1.83 6.46 -10.62
CA HIS A 67 -2.83 7.19 -9.81
C HIS A 67 -2.42 7.38 -8.34
N ILE A 68 -1.26 6.86 -7.94
CA ILE A 68 -0.84 6.89 -6.54
C ILE A 68 -0.10 8.21 -6.26
N ASN A 69 -0.71 9.07 -5.45
CA ASN A 69 -0.06 10.31 -4.99
C ASN A 69 0.97 10.04 -3.87
N ASN A 70 0.55 9.29 -2.85
CA ASN A 70 1.37 8.95 -1.70
C ASN A 70 0.91 7.63 -1.10
N CYS A 71 1.84 6.80 -0.63
CA CYS A 71 1.56 5.58 0.10
C CYS A 71 2.63 5.35 1.18
N GLY A 72 2.24 4.68 2.27
CA GLY A 72 3.10 4.47 3.42
C GLY A 72 2.44 3.62 4.48
N VAL A 73 3.24 3.19 5.46
CA VAL A 73 2.81 2.36 6.57
C VAL A 73 2.71 3.22 7.83
N ILE A 74 1.59 3.09 8.56
CA ILE A 74 1.41 3.76 9.85
C ILE A 74 2.21 3.03 10.93
N ARG A 75 3.06 3.77 11.66
CA ARG A 75 3.85 3.22 12.77
C ARG A 75 3.81 4.15 14.00
N PRO A 76 3.69 3.60 15.23
CA PRO A 76 3.38 2.21 15.58
C PRO A 76 1.96 1.77 15.15
N ARG A 77 1.69 0.46 15.15
CA ARG A 77 0.36 -0.09 14.81
C ARG A 77 -0.59 0.10 15.99
N TYR A 78 -1.31 1.22 16.00
CA TYR A 78 -2.29 1.54 17.03
C TYR A 78 -3.51 0.61 16.95
N SER A 79 -4.01 0.18 18.11
CA SER A 79 -5.35 -0.41 18.21
C SER A 79 -6.38 0.72 18.13
N VAL A 80 -7.21 0.71 17.08
CA VAL A 80 -8.18 1.77 16.81
C VAL A 80 -9.59 1.27 17.11
N LYS A 81 -10.38 2.08 17.84
CA LYS A 81 -11.82 1.86 18.05
C LYS A 81 -12.61 2.54 16.94
N LEU A 82 -13.84 2.11 16.68
CA LEU A 82 -14.72 2.72 15.67
C LEU A 82 -14.84 4.25 15.87
N ALA A 83 -15.00 4.69 17.12
CA ALA A 83 -15.12 6.10 17.48
C ALA A 83 -13.86 6.96 17.23
N ASP A 84 -12.69 6.33 17.02
CA ASP A 84 -11.45 7.04 16.75
C ASP A 84 -11.10 7.08 15.25
N LEU A 85 -11.87 6.40 14.38
CA LEU A 85 -11.60 6.33 12.94
C LEU A 85 -11.55 7.72 12.30
N GLU A 86 -12.52 8.60 12.61
CA GLU A 86 -12.56 9.98 12.10
C GLU A 86 -11.26 10.75 12.37
N LYS A 87 -10.68 10.59 13.56
CA LYS A 87 -9.43 11.25 13.94
C LYS A 87 -8.25 10.76 13.11
N PHE A 88 -8.24 9.48 12.76
CA PHE A 88 -7.19 8.89 11.93
C PHE A 88 -7.37 9.23 10.45
N GLU A 89 -8.61 9.28 9.96
CA GLU A 89 -8.92 9.74 8.61
C GLU A 89 -8.47 11.19 8.41
N ALA A 90 -8.86 12.10 9.30
CA ALA A 90 -8.47 13.51 9.23
C ALA A 90 -6.94 13.72 9.31
N ARG A 91 -6.20 12.79 9.91
CA ARG A 91 -4.74 12.87 10.03
C ARG A 91 -4.01 12.40 8.78
N TYR A 92 -4.49 11.34 8.13
CA TYR A 92 -3.76 10.65 7.06
C TYR A 92 -4.32 10.89 5.67
N LEU A 93 -5.61 11.22 5.55
CA LEU A 93 -6.24 11.52 4.28
C LEU A 93 -6.26 13.03 4.03
N PRO A 94 -5.98 13.48 2.80
CA PRO A 94 -6.01 14.91 2.46
C PRO A 94 -7.43 15.48 2.43
N ALA A 95 -8.45 14.64 2.24
CA ALA A 95 -9.84 15.04 2.25
C ALA A 95 -10.66 14.09 3.13
N PRO A 96 -11.58 14.61 3.96
CA PRO A 96 -12.52 13.78 4.70
C PRO A 96 -13.45 13.07 3.72
N ARG A 97 -13.81 11.82 4.03
CA ARG A 97 -14.73 11.03 3.21
C ARG A 97 -16.12 11.66 3.30
N THR A 98 -16.66 12.13 2.19
CA THR A 98 -17.99 12.79 2.14
C THR A 98 -19.17 11.82 2.36
N SER A 99 -18.93 10.51 2.54
CA SER A 99 -19.99 9.49 2.53
C SER A 99 -20.69 9.22 3.86
N GLU A 100 -20.35 9.91 4.95
CA GLU A 100 -21.01 9.75 6.26
C GLU A 100 -21.50 11.11 6.79
N CYS A 101 -22.40 11.73 6.04
CA CYS A 101 -23.35 12.72 6.55
C CYS A 101 -24.76 12.20 6.27
N SER A 102 -25.14 11.12 6.94
CA SER A 102 -26.52 10.64 6.99
C SER A 102 -26.75 9.93 8.32
N TYR A 103 -27.25 10.71 9.28
CA TYR A 103 -28.03 10.39 10.50
C TYR A 103 -27.63 9.18 11.37
#